data_AF-A0A0A2C7F2-F1
#
_entry.id   AF-A0A0A2C7F2-F1
#
_cell.length_a   1.000
_cell.length_b   1.000
_cell.length_c   1.000
_cell.angle_alpha   90.00
_cell.angle_beta   90.00
_cell.angle_gamma   90.00
#
_symmetry.space_group_name_H-M   'P 1'
#
loop_
_entity.id
_entity.type
_entity.pdbx_description
1 polymer ?
#
loop_
_entity_poly.entity_id
_entity_poly.type
_entity_poly.pdbx_seq_one_letter_code
_entity_poly.pdbx_strand_id
1 'polypeptide(L)'
;MYTSLFDTFFSDSLIAPARTVYVVSDSQLEELKRNQRQEELDNIEDSRKRLEESYQARIKVLDERQNELKEELKALSPAKVKAALNKK
;
A
#
# COMPACT_ATOMS: atom_id res chain seq x y z
N MET A 1 -6.25 -25.26 48.42
CA MET A 1 -5.24 -25.85 47.53
C MET A 1 -5.02 -24.86 46.39
N TYR A 2 -3.80 -24.34 46.23
CA TYR A 2 -3.48 -23.41 45.15
C TYR A 2 -3.18 -24.22 43.89
N THR A 3 -4.11 -24.23 42.94
CA THR A 3 -3.90 -24.80 41.61
C THR A 3 -2.95 -23.88 40.85
N SER A 4 -1.78 -24.40 40.48
CA SER A 4 -0.78 -23.64 39.72
C SER A 4 -1.38 -23.23 38.38
N LEU A 5 -1.21 -21.96 37.99
CA LEU A 5 -1.62 -21.49 36.66
C LEU A 5 -0.99 -22.33 35.56
N PHE A 6 0.21 -22.86 35.81
CA PHE A 6 0.89 -23.82 34.95
C PHE A 6 0.01 -25.05 34.69
N ASP A 7 -0.57 -25.65 35.73
CA ASP A 7 -1.37 -26.88 35.63
C ASP A 7 -2.64 -26.67 34.78
N THR A 8 -3.26 -25.49 34.88
CA THR A 8 -4.37 -25.09 34.03
C THR A 8 -3.94 -24.93 32.56
N PHE A 9 -2.76 -24.34 32.28
CA PHE A 9 -2.27 -24.19 30.91
C PHE A 9 -1.93 -25.53 30.23
N PHE A 10 -1.35 -26.50 30.95
CA PHE A 10 -1.07 -27.83 30.38
C PHE A 10 -2.35 -28.64 30.17
N SER A 11 -3.28 -28.56 31.12
CA SER A 11 -4.56 -29.27 31.03
C SER A 11 -5.44 -28.77 29.89
N ASP A 12 -5.48 -27.45 29.69
CA ASP A 12 -6.30 -26.79 28.65
C ASP A 12 -5.67 -26.90 27.25
N SER A 13 -4.35 -27.09 27.16
CA SER A 13 -3.61 -27.32 25.91
C SER A 13 -3.89 -28.68 25.25
N LEU A 14 -4.36 -29.68 26.02
CA LEU A 14 -4.70 -31.00 25.50
C LEU A 14 -6.11 -31.06 24.86
N ILE A 15 -6.96 -30.05 25.10
CA ILE A 15 -8.38 -30.03 24.69
C ILE A 15 -8.65 -28.96 23.60
N ALA A 16 -7.82 -27.91 23.51
CA ALA A 16 -7.88 -26.87 22.48
C ALA A 16 -6.85 -27.11 21.35
N PRO A 17 -6.98 -26.48 20.16
CA PRO A 17 -6.02 -26.65 19.07
C PRO A 17 -4.62 -26.27 19.57
N ALA A 18 -3.72 -27.25 19.64
CA ALA A 18 -2.42 -27.15 20.29
C ALA A 18 -1.68 -25.87 19.88
N ARG A 19 -1.63 -24.88 20.77
CA ARG A 19 -0.83 -23.67 20.57
C ARG A 19 0.63 -24.06 20.80
N THR A 20 1.40 -24.19 19.73
CA THR A 20 2.84 -24.42 19.82
C THR A 20 3.52 -23.22 20.47
N VAL A 21 4.06 -23.42 21.67
CA VAL A 21 4.85 -22.43 22.41
C VAL A 21 6.33 -22.72 22.17
N TYR A 22 7.03 -21.78 21.53
CA TYR A 22 8.47 -21.85 21.36
C TYR A 22 9.13 -21.16 22.56
N VAL A 23 9.96 -21.90 23.29
CA VAL A 23 10.78 -21.33 24.36
C VAL A 23 12.01 -20.72 23.71
N VAL A 24 12.06 -19.40 23.70
CA VAL A 24 13.11 -18.61 23.06
C VAL A 24 13.92 -17.94 24.17
N SER A 25 15.25 -17.89 24.06
CA SER A 25 16.05 -17.10 25.01
C SER A 25 15.77 -15.61 24.82
N ASP A 26 15.91 -14.81 25.88
CA ASP A 26 15.67 -13.36 25.81
C ASP A 26 16.47 -12.69 24.67
N SER A 27 17.69 -13.16 24.41
CA SER A 27 18.52 -12.68 23.29
C SER A 27 17.92 -12.96 21.91
N GLN A 28 17.42 -14.17 21.68
CA GLN A 28 16.81 -14.58 20.41
C GLN A 28 15.46 -13.88 20.19
N LEU A 29 14.72 -13.59 21.28
CA LEU A 29 13.46 -12.84 21.22
C LEU A 29 13.70 -11.40 20.76
N GLU A 30 14.75 -10.74 21.26
CA GLU A 30 15.07 -9.37 20.85
C GLU A 30 15.55 -9.28 19.40
N GLU A 31 16.31 -10.27 18.91
CA GLU A 31 16.66 -10.38 17.49
C GLU A 31 15.44 -10.55 16.59
N LEU A 32 14.49 -11.41 16.97
CA LEU A 32 13.23 -11.59 16.25
C LEU A 32 12.40 -10.30 16.20
N LYS A 33 12.26 -9.61 17.33
CA LYS A 33 11.56 -8.31 17.39
C LYS A 33 12.23 -7.27 16.49
N ARG A 34 13.56 -7.24 16.47
CA ARG A 34 14.31 -6.32 15.61
C ARG A 34 14.05 -6.63 14.13
N ASN A 35 14.10 -7.90 13.74
CA ASN A 35 13.85 -8.32 12.36
C ASN A 35 12.42 -8.00 11.93
N GLN A 36 11.42 -8.28 12.79
CA GLN A 36 10.03 -7.93 12.52
C GLN A 36 9.85 -6.43 12.28
N ARG A 37 10.41 -5.58 13.13
CA ARG A 37 10.33 -4.13 12.94
C ARG A 37 11.05 -3.66 11.69
N GLN A 38 12.17 -4.29 11.33
CA GLN A 38 12.87 -3.97 10.09
C GLN A 38 12.03 -4.35 8.88
N GLU A 39 11.41 -5.53 8.88
CA GLU A 39 10.52 -5.98 7.82
C GLU A 39 9.28 -5.09 7.71
N GLU A 40 8.69 -4.67 8.84
CA GLU A 40 7.60 -3.69 8.86
C GLU A 40 8.02 -2.34 8.25
N LEU A 41 9.22 -1.86 8.56
CA LEU A 41 9.76 -0.63 7.99
C LEU A 41 9.97 -0.76 6.48
N ASP A 42 10.62 -1.83 6.04
CA ASP A 42 10.87 -2.10 4.62
C ASP A 42 9.55 -2.19 3.83
N ASN A 43 8.53 -2.85 4.40
CA ASN A 43 7.20 -2.94 3.81
C ASN A 43 6.51 -1.57 3.67
N ILE A 44 6.67 -0.69 4.67
CA ILE A 44 6.13 0.68 4.63
C ILE A 44 6.85 1.49 3.55
N GLU A 45 8.18 1.39 3.46
CA GLU A 45 8.97 2.09 2.45
C GLU A 45 8.60 1.65 1.03
N ASP A 46 8.47 0.35 0.80
CA ASP A 46 8.03 -0.21 -0.48
C ASP A 46 6.62 0.24 -0.86
N SER A 47 5.70 0.22 0.11
CA SER A 47 4.32 0.66 -0.10
C SER A 47 4.26 2.14 -0.47
N ARG A 48 5.05 2.98 0.22
CA ARG A 48 5.17 4.40 -0.09
C ARG A 48 5.71 4.62 -1.50
N LYS A 49 6.78 3.92 -1.88
CA LYS A 49 7.39 4.05 -3.21
C LYS A 49 6.42 3.67 -4.32
N ARG A 50 5.72 2.53 -4.19
CA ARG A 50 4.69 2.09 -5.14
C ARG A 50 3.56 3.13 -5.27
N LEU A 51 3.17 3.74 -4.15
CA LEU A 51 2.15 4.77 -4.15
C LEU A 51 2.61 6.04 -4.87
N GLU A 52 3.84 6.50 -4.61
CA GLU A 52 4.45 7.64 -5.31
C GLU A 52 4.53 7.40 -6.83
N GLU A 53 4.99 6.23 -7.27
CA GLU A 53 5.05 5.85 -8.68
C GLU A 53 3.66 5.85 -9.34
N SER A 54 2.65 5.29 -8.66
CA SER A 54 1.26 5.30 -9.14
C SER A 54 0.71 6.72 -9.29
N TYR A 55 0.98 7.61 -8.34
CA TYR A 55 0.54 9.00 -8.42
C TYR A 55 1.21 9.75 -9.57
N GLN A 56 2.52 9.57 -9.76
CA GLN A 56 3.26 10.19 -10.86
C GLN A 56 2.73 9.72 -12.22
N ALA A 57 2.45 8.42 -12.37
CA ALA A 57 1.81 7.90 -13.58
C ALA A 57 0.44 8.54 -13.82
N ARG A 58 -0.36 8.71 -12.77
CA ARG A 58 -1.70 9.32 -12.87
C ARG A 58 -1.63 10.80 -13.25
N ILE A 59 -0.68 11.55 -12.68
CA ILE A 59 -0.44 12.97 -13.03
C ILE A 59 -0.14 13.10 -14.52
N LYS A 60 0.76 12.26 -15.04
CA LYS A 60 1.13 12.28 -16.46
C LYS A 60 -0.08 12.09 -17.39
N VAL A 61 -0.94 11.11 -17.09
CA VAL A 61 -2.17 10.86 -17.88
C VAL A 61 -3.11 12.06 -17.83
N LEU A 62 -3.24 12.71 -16.67
CA LEU A 62 -4.08 13.90 -16.54
C LEU A 62 -3.50 15.09 -17.31
N ASP A 63 -2.19 15.29 -17.30
CA ASP A 63 -1.52 16.34 -18.06
C ASP A 63 -1.67 16.14 -19.58
N GLU A 64 -1.49 14.90 -20.06
CA GLU A 64 -1.74 14.52 -21.45
C GLU A 64 -3.18 14.86 -21.84
N ARG A 65 -4.16 14.41 -21.04
CA ARG A 65 -5.58 14.68 -21.32
C ARG A 65 -5.93 16.17 -21.27
N GLN A 66 -5.33 16.92 -20.36
CA GLN A 66 -5.52 18.36 -20.28
C GLN A 66 -5.01 19.06 -21.55
N ASN A 67 -3.86 18.63 -22.06
CA ASN A 67 -3.28 19.20 -23.28
C ASN A 67 -4.11 18.86 -24.51
N GLU A 68 -4.58 17.62 -24.63
CA GLU A 68 -5.52 17.21 -25.69
C GLU A 68 -6.77 18.11 -25.70
N LEU A 69 -7.42 18.27 -24.54
CA LEU A 69 -8.63 19.10 -24.43
C LEU A 69 -8.34 20.57 -24.76
N LYS A 70 -7.18 21.12 -24.39
CA LYS A 70 -6.78 22.48 -24.78
C LYS A 70 -6.64 22.60 -26.30
N GLU A 71 -6.07 21.61 -26.98
CA GLU A 71 -5.95 21.62 -28.43
C GLU A 71 -7.32 21.44 -29.13
N GLU A 72 -8.19 20.57 -28.60
CA GLU A 72 -9.57 20.44 -29.08
C GLU A 72 -10.34 21.76 -28.97
N LEU A 73 -10.25 22.47 -27.84
CA LEU A 73 -10.88 23.78 -27.64
C LEU A 73 -10.32 24.84 -28.58
N LYS A 74 -9.00 24.86 -28.82
CA LYS A 74 -8.39 25.76 -29.81
C LYS A 74 -8.92 25.47 -31.22
N ALA A 75 -9.07 24.19 -31.59
CA ALA A 75 -9.58 23.78 -32.90
C ALA A 75 -11.07 24.15 -33.08
N LEU A 76 -11.88 24.04 -32.02
CA LEU A 76 -13.30 24.39 -31.98
C LEU A 76 -13.54 25.91 -31.89
N SER A 77 -12.51 26.71 -31.59
CA SER A 77 -12.67 28.16 -31.48
C SER A 77 -13.22 28.76 -32.78
N PRO A 78 -14.17 29.70 -32.70
CA PRO A 78 -14.96 30.18 -33.84
C PRO A 78 -14.16 30.88 -34.95
N ALA A 79 -12.86 31.14 -34.73
CA ALA A 79 -11.94 31.66 -35.73
C ALA A 79 -11.74 30.69 -36.92
N LYS A 80 -11.72 29.37 -36.69
CA LYS A 80 -11.60 28.37 -37.78
C LYS A 80 -12.93 28.10 -38.49
N VAL A 81 -14.05 28.15 -37.76
CA VAL A 81 -15.39 27.92 -38.32
C VAL A 81 -15.77 29.02 -39.32
N LYS A 82 -15.49 30.29 -39.01
CA LYS A 82 -15.73 31.40 -39.96
C LYS A 82 -14.84 31.34 -41.21
N ALA A 83 -13.59 30.85 -41.09
CA ALA A 83 -12.69 30.67 -42.24
C ALA A 83 -13.11 29.52 -43.18
N ALA A 84 -13.80 28.49 -42.67
CA ALA A 84 -14.36 27.40 -43.46
C ALA A 84 -15.69 27.76 -44.12
N LEU A 85 -16.50 28.64 -43.50
CA LEU A 85 -17.78 29.11 -44.05
C LEU A 85 -17.63 30.20 -45.13
N ASN A 86 -16.56 31.01 -45.11
CA ASN A 86 -16.31 32.05 -46.12
C ASN A 86 -15.58 31.55 -47.39
N LYS A 87 -15.37 30.24 -47.56
CA LYS A 87 -14.75 29.64 -48.76
C LYS A 87 -15.74 28.90 -49.67
N LYS A 88 -17.05 29.11 -49.49
CA LYS A 88 -18.10 28.63 -50.40
C LYS A 88 -18.70 29.78 -51.19
#